data_AF-A0A9X8ZZH9-F1
#
_entry.id   AF-A0A9X8ZZH9-F1
#
_cell.length_a   1.000
_cell.length_b   1.000
_cell.length_c   1.000
_cell.angle_alpha   90.00
_cell.angle_beta   90.00
_cell.angle_gamma   90.00
#
_symmetry.space_group_name_H-M   'P 1'
#
loop_
_entity.id
_entity.type
_entity.pdbx_description
1 polymer ?
#
loop_
_entity_poly.entity_id
_entity_poly.type
_entity_poly.pdbx_seq_one_letter_code
_entity_poly.pdbx_strand_id
1 'polypeptide(L)' 'NGEVKLGPGTLYGNTTKLLKEKLIVEVASTDRKKCYELTPFGREVLELEYNRLQRSVRNGNSILGE' A
#
# COMPACT_ATOMS: atom_id res chain seq x y z
N ASN A 1 -8.16 10.52 -6.61
CA ASN A 1 -7.44 11.71 -7.11
C ASN A 1 -5.97 11.38 -7.17
N GLY A 2 -5.40 11.19 -8.37
CA GLY A 2 -3.99 10.80 -8.59
C GLY A 2 -2.98 11.90 -8.20
N GLU A 3 -3.04 12.35 -6.95
CA GLU A 3 -2.20 13.40 -6.37
C GLU A 3 -0.73 12.97 -6.27
N VAL A 4 -0.46 11.65 -6.27
CA VAL A 4 0.88 11.08 -6.30
C VAL A 4 1.11 10.31 -7.58
N LYS A 5 2.11 10.73 -8.38
CA LYS A 5 2.58 10.02 -9.57
C LYS A 5 3.67 9.03 -9.17
N LEU A 6 3.39 7.74 -9.28
CA LEU A 6 4.38 6.69 -9.10
C LEU A 6 5.08 6.41 -10.43
N GLY A 7 6.41 6.56 -10.46
CA GLY A 7 7.21 6.11 -11.59
C GLY A 7 7.21 4.58 -11.71
N PRO A 8 7.47 4.01 -12.90
CA PRO A 8 7.47 2.56 -13.11
C PRO A 8 8.40 1.82 -12.14
N GLY A 9 9.61 2.32 -11.89
CA GLY A 9 10.57 1.71 -10.97
C GLY A 9 10.05 1.63 -9.53
N THR A 10 9.41 2.69 -9.04
CA THR A 10 8.79 2.72 -7.70
C THR A 10 7.61 1.76 -7.62
N LEU A 11 6.78 1.72 -8.65
CA LEU A 11 5.64 0.81 -8.72
C LEU A 11 6.11 -0.65 -8.63
N TYR A 12 7.00 -1.07 -9.52
CA TYR A 12 7.50 -2.44 -9.56
C TYR A 12 8.32 -2.81 -8.32
N GLY A 13 9.09 -1.87 -7.77
CA GLY A 13 9.81 -2.05 -6.51
C GLY A 13 8.86 -2.31 -5.34
N ASN A 14 7.80 -1.51 -5.22
CA ASN A 14 6.78 -1.70 -4.18
C ASN A 14 6.04 -3.03 -4.36
N THR A 15 5.60 -3.37 -5.56
CA THR A 15 4.93 -4.66 -5.82
C THR A 15 5.83 -5.84 -5.45
N THR A 16 7.12 -5.79 -5.81
CA THR A 16 8.09 -6.83 -5.45
C THR A 16 8.25 -6.96 -3.94
N LYS A 17 8.33 -5.83 -3.23
CA LYS A 17 8.40 -5.81 -1.76
C LYS A 17 7.16 -6.42 -1.11
N LEU A 18 5.97 -6.00 -1.55
CA LEU A 18 4.69 -6.50 -1.01
C LEU A 18 4.53 -8.02 -1.20
N LEU A 19 4.99 -8.56 -2.34
CA LEU A 19 5.04 -10.00 -2.60
C LEU A 19 6.03 -10.71 -1.67
N LYS A 20 7.24 -10.16 -1.53
CA LYS A 20 8.29 -10.73 -0.64
C LYS A 20 7.85 -10.79 0.81
N GLU A 21 7.12 -9.77 1.27
CA GLU A 21 6.56 -9.68 2.62
C GLU A 21 5.25 -10.45 2.78
N LYS A 22 4.77 -11.12 1.73
CA LYS A 22 3.52 -11.92 1.70
C LYS A 22 2.26 -11.12 2.03
N LEU A 23 2.29 -9.81 1.78
CA LEU A 23 1.14 -8.92 1.97
C LEU A 23 0.16 -9.04 0.80
N ILE A 24 0.67 -9.33 -0.40
CA ILE A 24 -0.13 -9.64 -1.58
C ILE A 24 0.30 -10.96 -2.20
N VAL A 25 -0.57 -11.53 -3.03
CA VAL A 25 -0.31 -12.72 -3.84
C VAL A 25 -0.72 -12.49 -5.29
N GLU A 26 -0.01 -13.08 -6.24
CA GLU A 26 -0.41 -13.09 -7.66
C GLU A 26 -1.54 -14.11 -7.86
N VAL A 27 -2.69 -13.66 -8.38
CA VAL A 27 -3.88 -14.50 -8.57
C VAL A 27 -4.19 -14.81 -10.03
N ALA A 28 -3.64 -14.00 -10.94
CA ALA A 28 -3.72 -14.24 -12.37
C ALA A 28 -2.59 -13.52 -13.09
N SER A 29 -2.14 -14.12 -14.19
CA SER A 29 -1.28 -13.46 -15.16
C SER A 29 -1.77 -13.73 -16.57
N THR A 30 -1.75 -12.66 -17.37
CA THR A 30 -1.87 -12.69 -18.82
C THR A 30 -0.57 -12.15 -19.40
N ASP A 31 -0.32 -12.32 -20.71
CA ASP A 31 0.93 -11.91 -21.36
C ASP A 31 1.37 -10.46 -21.09
N ARG A 32 0.45 -9.55 -20.73
CA ARG A 32 0.76 -8.13 -20.49
C ARG A 32 0.33 -7.60 -19.12
N LYS A 33 -0.31 -8.42 -18.27
CA LYS A 33 -0.85 -7.94 -16.99
C LYS A 33 -0.82 -9.03 -15.94
N LYS A 34 -0.24 -8.68 -14.79
CA LYS A 34 -0.31 -9.44 -13.54
C LYS A 34 -1.38 -8.84 -12.64
N CYS A 35 -2.17 -9.70 -12.00
CA CYS A 35 -3.21 -9.33 -11.07
C CYS A 35 -2.82 -9.83 -9.67
N TYR A 36 -3.02 -8.97 -8.68
CA TYR A 36 -2.63 -9.23 -7.30
C TYR A 36 -3.80 -8.99 -6.36
N GLU A 37 -3.86 -9.77 -5.29
CA GLU A 37 -4.85 -9.62 -4.21
C GLU A 37 -4.16 -9.58 -2.85
N LEU A 38 -4.80 -8.93 -1.87
CA LEU A 38 -4.33 -8.93 -0.48
C LEU A 38 -4.45 -10.33 0.12
N THR A 39 -3.42 -10.74 0.84
CA THR A 39 -3.54 -11.91 1.73
C THR A 39 -4.31 -11.53 3.01
N PRO A 40 -4.78 -12.49 3.82
CA PRO A 40 -5.34 -12.18 5.13
C PRO A 40 -4.39 -11.38 6.01
N PHE A 41 -3.09 -11.73 5.99
CA PHE A 41 -2.05 -10.98 6.69
C PHE A 41 -1.87 -9.56 6.13
N GLY A 42 -1.87 -9.42 4.80
CA GLY A 42 -1.80 -8.11 4.14
C GLY A 42 -2.96 -7.19 4.51
N ARG A 43 -4.17 -7.75 4.69
CA ARG A 43 -5.34 -7.00 5.15
C ARG A 43 -5.16 -6.48 6.58
N GLU A 44 -4.70 -7.32 7.50
CA GLU A 44 -4.41 -6.90 8.87
C GLU A 44 -3.37 -5.77 8.92
N VAL A 45 -2.28 -5.92 8.16
CA VAL A 45 -1.23 -4.89 8.06
C VAL A 45 -1.78 -3.59 7.49
N LEU A 46 -2.64 -3.66 6.47
CA LEU A 46 -3.28 -2.48 5.88
C LEU A 46 -4.17 -1.75 6.90
N GLU A 47 -4.93 -2.48 7.72
CA GLU A 47 -5.78 -1.90 8.78
C GLU A 47 -4.93 -1.21 9.85
N LEU A 48 -3.82 -1.82 10.27
CA LEU A 48 -2.88 -1.22 11.20
C LEU A 48 -2.24 0.05 10.64
N GLU A 49 -1.84 0.02 9.36
CA GLU A 49 -1.22 1.16 8.70
C GLU A 49 -2.20 2.31 8.51
N TYR A 50 -3.45 2.00 8.14
CA TYR A 50 -4.52 2.99 8.09
C TYR A 50 -4.69 3.70 9.44
N ASN A 51 -4.78 2.93 10.53
CA ASN A 51 -4.88 3.49 11.88
C ASN A 51 -3.63 4.29 12.29
N ARG A 52 -2.45 3.89 11.83
CA ARG A 52 -1.20 4.64 12.04
C ARG A 52 -1.23 5.98 11.32
N LEU A 53 -1.62 6.03 10.05
CA LEU A 53 -1.72 7.25 9.26
C LEU A 53 -2.76 8.21 9.84
N GLN A 54 -3.93 7.70 10.25
CA GLN A 54 -4.95 8.51 10.94
C GLN A 54 -4.41 9.16 12.22
N ARG A 55 -3.62 8.42 13.02
CA ARG A 55 -2.93 9.00 14.19
C ARG A 55 -1.92 10.07 13.79
N SER A 56 -1.13 9.84 12.75
CA SER A 56 -0.16 10.83 12.26
C SER A 56 -0.83 12.13 11.82
N VAL A 57 -1.96 12.05 11.11
CA VAL A 57 -2.72 13.23 10.69
C VAL A 57 -3.28 13.97 11.90
N ARG A 58 -3.93 13.27 12.86
CA ARG A 58 -4.44 13.90 14.08
C ARG A 58 -3.35 14.62 14.88
N ASN A 59 -2.18 14.00 14.99
CA ASN A 59 -1.04 14.62 15.66
C ASN A 59 -0.56 15.87 14.92
N GLY A 60 -0.51 15.82 13.58
CA GLY A 60 -0.18 16.97 12.75
C GLY A 60 -1.15 18.14 12.96
N ASN A 61 -2.46 17.88 12.91
CA ASN A 61 -3.50 18.89 13.12
C ASN A 61 -3.39 19.54 14.50
N SER A 62 -3.16 18.74 15.55
CA SER A 62 -2.96 19.24 16.92
C SER A 62 -1.76 20.19 17.05
N ILE A 63 -0.73 20.04 16.21
CA ILE A 63 0.45 20.91 16.21
C ILE A 63 0.20 22.16 15.37
N LEU A 64 -0.47 22.01 14.23
CA LEU A 64 -0.77 23.10 13.30
C LEU A 64 -1.91 24.02 13.78
N GLY A 65 -2.68 23.59 14.79
CA GLY A 65 -3.81 24.35 15.32
C GLY A 65 -5.04 24.31 14.41
N GLU A 66 -5.15 23.28 13.57
CA GLU A 66 -6.33 22.97 12.73
C GLU A 66 -7.28 21.99 13.42
#